data_AF-A0A927P9L1-F1
#
_entry.id   AF-A0A927P9L1-F1
#
_cell.length_a   1.000
_cell.length_b   1.000
_cell.length_c   1.000
_cell.angle_alpha   90.00
_cell.angle_beta   90.00
_cell.angle_gamma   90.00
#
_symmetry.space_group_name_H-M   'P 1'
#
loop_
_entity.id
_entity.type
_entity.pdbx_description
1 polymer ?
#
loop_
_entity_poly.entity_id
_entity_poly.type
_entity_poly.pdbx_seq_one_letter_code
_entity_poly.pdbx_strand_id
1 'polypeptide(L)' 'IVIELRVDPEDMGKVIGKQGRIAKAIRTVVKAASAKSERPVFVEII' A
#
# COMPACT_ATOMS: atom_id res chain seq x y z
N ILE A 1 9.64 5.88 6.70
CA ILE A 1 8.66 5.24 7.62
C ILE A 1 8.01 4.11 6.86
N VAL A 2 7.89 2.93 7.46
CA VAL A 2 7.17 1.80 6.85
C VAL A 2 5.88 1.59 7.64
N ILE A 3 4.77 1.45 6.92
CA ILE A 3 3.45 1.15 7.47
C ILE A 3 3.09 -0.24 6.98
N GLU A 4 2.81 -1.13 7.93
CA GLU A 4 2.32 -2.48 7.66
C GLU A 4 0.79 -2.47 7.60
N LEU A 5 0.24 -2.88 6.47
CA LEU A 5 -1.17 -3.17 6.29
C LEU A 5 -1.36 -4.68 6.46
N ARG A 6 -1.88 -5.08 7.62
CA ARG A 6 -2.27 -6.46 7.89
C ARG A 6 -3.64 -6.71 7.32
N VAL A 7 -3.75 -7.75 6.51
CA VAL A 7 -5.02 -8.14 5.90
C VAL A 7 -5.30 -9.59 6.25
N ASP A 8 -6.57 -9.91 6.44
CA ASP A 8 -6.97 -11.31 6.54
C ASP A 8 -6.57 -12.07 5.25
N PRO A 9 -6.04 -13.30 5.36
CA PRO A 9 -5.69 -14.12 4.21
C PRO A 9 -6.82 -14.25 3.17
N GLU A 10 -8.09 -14.28 3.61
CA GLU A 10 -9.26 -14.39 2.72
C GLU A 10 -9.47 -13.13 1.86
N ASP A 11 -9.00 -11.97 2.32
CA ASP A 11 -9.14 -10.70 1.63
C ASP A 11 -7.90 -10.32 0.80
N MET A 12 -6.80 -11.05 0.93
CA MET A 12 -5.54 -10.74 0.25
C MET A 12 -5.72 -10.66 -1.27
N GLY A 13 -6.50 -11.57 -1.87
CA GLY A 13 -6.80 -11.53 -3.31
C GLY A 13 -7.53 -10.26 -3.74
N LYS A 14 -8.43 -9.73 -2.90
CA LYS A 14 -9.16 -8.49 -3.15
C LYS A 14 -8.26 -7.27 -3.01
N VAL A 15 -7.40 -7.25 -1.98
CA VAL A 15 -6.50 -6.13 -1.68
C VAL A 15 -5.35 -6.01 -2.69
N ILE A 16 -4.75 -7.13 -3.10
CA ILE A 16 -3.74 -7.13 -4.15
C ILE A 16 -4.38 -6.76 -5.49
N GLY A 17 -5.54 -7.36 -5.78
CA GLY A 17 -6.25 -7.20 -7.05
C GLY A 17 -5.51 -7.85 -8.23
N LYS A 18 -6.14 -7.87 -9.40
CA LYS A 18 -5.57 -8.49 -10.61
C LYS A 18 -4.21 -7.87 -10.94
N GLN A 19 -3.16 -8.69 -10.99
CA GLN A 19 -1.77 -8.28 -11.22
C GLN A 19 -1.23 -7.23 -10.22
N GLY A 20 -1.79 -7.13 -9.02
CA GLY A 20 -1.36 -6.14 -8.03
C GLY A 20 -1.85 -4.72 -8.32
N ARG A 21 -2.84 -4.54 -9.21
CA ARG A 21 -3.31 -3.21 -9.62
C ARG A 21 -3.80 -2.36 -8.44
N ILE A 22 -4.52 -2.97 -7.50
CA ILE A 22 -5.11 -2.27 -6.35
C ILE A 22 -4.00 -1.91 -5.35
N ALA A 23 -3.14 -2.88 -4.98
CA ALA A 23 -1.98 -2.63 -4.14
C ALA A 23 -1.05 -1.53 -4.70
N LYS A 24 -0.87 -1.49 -6.03
CA LYS A 24 -0.08 -0.45 -6.69
C LYS A 24 -0.73 0.93 -6.54
N ALA A 25 -2.05 1.03 -6.73
CA ALA A 25 -2.77 2.28 -6.56
C ALA A 25 -2.66 2.81 -5.11
N ILE A 26 -2.82 1.94 -4.12
CA ILE A 26 -2.67 2.30 -2.69
C ILE A 26 -1.28 2.89 -2.44
N ARG A 27 -0.22 2.19 -2.88
CA ARG A 27 1.17 2.66 -2.73
C ARG A 27 1.40 4.00 -3.43
N THR A 28 0.84 4.20 -4.62
CA THR A 28 0.94 5.47 -5.35
C THR A 28 0.30 6.63 -4.60
N VAL A 29 -0.90 6.43 -4.04
CA VAL A 29 -1.60 7.46 -3.25
C VAL A 29 -0.82 7.82 -2.00
N VAL A 30 -0.32 6.83 -1.25
CA VAL A 30 0.48 7.10 -0.04
C VAL A 30 1.79 7.79 -0.37
N LYS A 31 2.45 7.41 -1.47
CA LYS A 31 3.64 8.10 -1.96
C LYS A 31 3.34 9.55 -2.35
N ALA A 32 2.21 9.82 -2.99
CA ALA A 32 1.79 11.18 -3.33
C ALA A 32 1.44 12.01 -2.08
N ALA A 33 0.73 11.41 -1.11
CA ALA A 33 0.39 12.06 0.16
C ALA A 33 1.63 12.41 1.00
N SER A 34 2.66 11.56 0.95
CA SER A 34 3.93 11.79 1.63
C SER A 34 4.94 12.60 0.81
N ALA A 35 4.61 13.00 -0.43
CA ALA A 35 5.55 13.71 -1.31
C ALA A 35 5.96 15.10 -0.80
N LYS A 36 5.13 15.73 0.04
CA LYS A 36 5.44 17.01 0.71
C LYS A 36 5.99 16.83 2.13
N SER A 37 6.13 15.59 2.59
CA SER A 37 6.72 15.26 3.88
C SER A 37 8.23 15.09 3.72
N GLU A 38 9.02 15.51 4.70
CA GLU A 38 10.48 15.29 4.71
C GLU A 38 10.87 13.81 4.78
N ARG A 39 9.93 12.92 5.13
CA ARG A 39 10.18 11.50 5.32
C ARG A 39 9.38 10.67 4.33
N PRO A 40 10.02 9.86 3.47
CA PRO A 40 9.30 8.95 2.58
C PRO A 40 8.55 7.90 3.40
N VAL A 41 7.31 7.64 3.01
CA VAL A 41 6.43 6.64 3.61
C VAL A 41 6.23 5.49 2.64
N PHE A 42 6.46 4.26 3.10
CA PHE A 42 6.27 3.03 2.35
C PHE A 42 5.15 2.20 2.98
N VAL A 43 4.40 1.48 2.14
CA VAL A 43 3.35 0.57 2.59
C VAL A 43 3.72 -0.86 2.20
N GLU A 44 3.82 -1.71 3.22
CA GLU A 44 3.92 -3.15 3.09
C GLU A 44 2.55 -3.76 3.38
N ILE A 45 2.14 -4.71 2.53
CA ILE A 45 0.88 -5.41 2.69
C ILE A 45 1.29 -6.84 3.06
N ILE A 46 0.89 -7.27 4.25
CA ILE A 46 1.25 -8.55 4.86
C ILE A 46 0.01 -9.36 5.22
#